data_AF-A0A165XII9-F1
#
_entry.id   AF-A0A165XII9-F1
#
_cell.length_a   1.000
_cell.length_b   1.000
_cell.length_c   1.000
_cell.angle_alpha   90.00
_cell.angle_beta   90.00
_cell.angle_gamma   90.00
#
_symmetry.space_group_name_H-M   'P 1'
#
loop_
_entity.id
_entity.type
_entity.pdbx_description
1 polymer ?
#
loop_
_entity_poly.entity_id
_entity_poly.type
_entity_poly.pdbx_seq_one_letter_code
_entity_poly.pdbx_strand_id
1 'polypeptide(L)'
;MPLSVDSRRREAGGQVDPNFVGSYNNARAAGYTNIDAYWFPCSGSGNSCKSYATQIADLGATFSAHSMDIGRIWIDMEADSTCNNWNYGAAGNLAQAKSMVAAAQASGYSFGIYSSPGEWSTLFGSYSPVVDASAPLWFATYDDVQSLTLSTPFGGWTSAFGKQYTDVSASGDFDLNIFSS
;
A
#
# COMPACT_ATOMS: atom_id res chain seq x y z
N MET A 1 8.21 1.57 -10.35
CA MET A 1 7.07 2.50 -10.15
C MET A 1 5.89 1.69 -9.64
N PRO A 2 5.28 2.04 -8.50
CA PRO A 2 4.06 1.39 -8.03
C PRO A 2 2.84 1.87 -8.83
N LEU A 3 1.97 0.95 -9.24
CA LEU A 3 0.66 1.23 -9.83
C LEU A 3 -0.47 0.95 -8.83
N SER A 4 -1.56 1.70 -8.96
CA SER A 4 -2.80 1.53 -8.16
C SER A 4 -3.59 0.31 -8.54
N VAL A 5 -3.99 -0.49 -7.54
CA VAL A 5 -4.61 -1.80 -7.77
C VAL A 5 -5.93 -2.02 -7.04
N ASP A 6 -6.36 -1.15 -6.13
CA ASP A 6 -7.68 -1.27 -5.47
C ASP A 6 -8.49 0.03 -5.57
N SER A 7 -9.80 -0.10 -5.75
CA SER A 7 -10.72 1.03 -5.78
C SER A 7 -11.20 1.39 -4.37
N ARG A 8 -11.05 2.66 -3.96
CA ARG A 8 -11.47 3.21 -2.66
C ARG A 8 -13.01 3.29 -2.48
N ARG A 9 -13.75 2.20 -2.71
CA ARG A 9 -15.23 2.19 -2.72
C ARG A 9 -15.83 1.47 -1.51
N ARG A 10 -16.76 2.16 -0.82
CA ARG A 10 -17.45 1.71 0.42
C ARG A 10 -18.28 0.42 0.29
N GLU A 11 -18.91 0.16 -0.86
CA GLU A 11 -20.01 -0.83 -0.95
C GLU A 11 -19.63 -2.19 -1.54
N ALA A 12 -18.40 -2.33 -2.07
CA ALA A 12 -17.87 -3.59 -2.57
C ALA A 12 -16.32 -3.60 -2.51
N GLY A 13 -15.75 -3.19 -1.39
CA GLY A 13 -14.30 -2.99 -1.28
C GLY A 13 -13.49 -4.30 -1.38
N GLY A 14 -12.22 -4.18 -1.77
CA GLY A 14 -11.35 -5.32 -2.03
C GLY A 14 -11.52 -5.84 -3.45
N GLN A 15 -11.72 -4.91 -4.39
CA GLN A 15 -11.87 -5.17 -5.81
C GLN A 15 -10.65 -4.62 -6.53
N VAL A 16 -10.17 -5.37 -7.52
CA VAL A 16 -9.11 -4.86 -8.38
C VAL A 16 -9.60 -3.61 -9.12
N ASP A 17 -8.82 -2.53 -9.08
CA ASP A 17 -9.11 -1.29 -9.79
C ASP A 17 -9.38 -1.60 -11.27
N PRO A 18 -10.54 -1.21 -11.84
CA PRO A 18 -10.89 -1.53 -13.22
C PRO A 18 -9.91 -0.95 -14.25
N ASN A 19 -9.13 0.08 -13.89
CA ASN A 19 -8.11 0.67 -14.75
C ASN A 19 -6.74 0.00 -14.60
N PHE A 20 -6.53 -0.87 -13.61
CA PHE A 20 -5.21 -1.40 -13.27
C PHE A 20 -4.50 -2.07 -14.46
N VAL A 21 -5.20 -2.97 -15.16
CA VAL A 21 -4.65 -3.68 -16.32
C VAL A 21 -4.30 -2.70 -17.45
N GLY A 22 -5.15 -1.70 -17.69
CA GLY A 22 -4.90 -0.66 -18.68
C GLY A 22 -3.65 0.16 -18.33
N SER A 23 -3.55 0.61 -17.08
CA SER A 23 -2.40 1.34 -16.55
C SER A 23 -1.10 0.53 -16.65
N TYR A 24 -1.15 -0.76 -16.34
CA TYR A 24 0.00 -1.65 -16.49
C TYR A 24 0.45 -1.77 -17.94
N ASN A 25 -0.47 -2.02 -18.87
CA ASN A 25 -0.15 -2.14 -20.29
C ASN A 25 0.44 -0.84 -20.84
N ASN A 26 -0.10 0.31 -20.43
CA ASN A 26 0.44 1.62 -20.80
C ASN A 26 1.85 1.83 -20.24
N ALA A 27 2.11 1.44 -18.99
CA ALA A 27 3.44 1.52 -18.40
C ALA A 27 4.45 0.62 -19.13
N ARG A 28 4.06 -0.62 -19.47
CA ARG A 28 4.89 -1.51 -20.29
C ARG A 28 5.18 -0.93 -21.67
N ALA A 29 4.16 -0.36 -22.34
CA ALA A 29 4.32 0.27 -23.64
C ALA A 29 5.22 1.51 -23.61
N ALA A 30 5.24 2.24 -22.48
CA ALA A 30 6.16 3.34 -22.22
C ALA A 30 7.59 2.90 -21.85
N GLY A 31 7.86 1.60 -21.77
CA GLY A 31 9.18 1.04 -21.50
C GLY A 31 9.50 0.79 -20.03
N TYR A 32 8.53 0.94 -19.11
CA TYR A 32 8.74 0.59 -17.71
C TYR A 32 8.78 -0.92 -17.54
N THR A 33 9.91 -1.46 -17.08
CA THR A 33 10.07 -2.89 -16.82
C THR A 33 9.82 -3.25 -15.36
N ASN A 34 10.19 -2.37 -14.43
CA ASN A 34 10.09 -2.59 -12.99
C ASN A 34 8.81 -1.94 -12.45
N ILE A 35 7.75 -2.75 -12.39
CA ILE A 35 6.41 -2.30 -11.99
C ILE A 35 6.03 -3.03 -10.70
N ASP A 36 5.70 -2.23 -9.69
CA ASP A 36 5.12 -2.70 -8.43
C ASP A 36 3.61 -2.41 -8.43
N ALA A 37 2.92 -2.99 -7.47
CA ALA A 37 1.49 -2.82 -7.21
C ALA A 37 1.31 -2.29 -5.78
N TYR A 38 0.25 -1.53 -5.50
CA TYR A 38 -0.21 -1.30 -4.13
C TYR A 38 -1.60 -1.89 -3.89
N TRP A 39 -1.79 -2.48 -2.72
CA TRP A 39 -3.06 -3.02 -2.25
C TRP A 39 -3.56 -2.14 -1.11
N PHE A 40 -4.63 -1.40 -1.35
CA PHE A 40 -5.36 -0.62 -0.35
C PHE A 40 -6.47 -1.50 0.22
N PRO A 41 -6.27 -2.16 1.39
CA PRO A 41 -7.17 -3.22 1.80
C PRO A 41 -8.55 -2.67 2.16
N CYS A 42 -9.60 -3.34 1.71
CA CYS A 42 -10.91 -3.16 2.32
C CYS A 42 -10.85 -3.71 3.74
N SER A 43 -11.06 -2.82 4.70
CA SER A 43 -11.27 -3.12 6.12
C SER A 43 -12.34 -2.16 6.67
N GLY A 44 -12.62 -2.24 7.96
CA GLY A 44 -13.62 -1.44 8.67
C GLY A 44 -14.73 -2.32 9.23
N SER A 45 -15.04 -2.19 10.52
CA SER A 45 -16.00 -3.04 11.25
C SER A 45 -17.44 -2.97 10.72
N GLY A 46 -17.77 -1.93 9.95
CA GLY A 46 -19.07 -1.75 9.31
C GLY A 46 -19.07 -2.02 7.80
N ASN A 47 -17.92 -2.40 7.22
CA ASN A 47 -17.78 -2.57 5.78
C ASN A 47 -17.97 -4.04 5.38
N SER A 48 -18.59 -4.27 4.23
CA SER A 48 -18.75 -5.62 3.65
C SER A 48 -17.53 -5.99 2.81
N CYS A 49 -16.40 -6.22 3.48
CA CYS A 49 -15.14 -6.56 2.83
C CYS A 49 -14.99 -8.07 2.59
N LYS A 50 -14.37 -8.45 1.48
CA LYS A 50 -13.82 -9.80 1.32
C LYS A 50 -12.71 -10.03 2.35
N SER A 51 -12.42 -11.29 2.66
CA SER A 51 -11.25 -11.61 3.49
C SER A 51 -9.96 -11.07 2.84
N TYR A 52 -8.97 -10.68 3.65
CA TYR A 52 -7.67 -10.22 3.14
C TYR A 52 -7.00 -11.22 2.19
N ALA A 53 -7.12 -12.52 2.50
CA ALA A 53 -6.63 -13.59 1.64
C ALA A 53 -7.33 -13.61 0.28
N THR A 54 -8.64 -13.39 0.25
CA THR A 54 -9.41 -13.29 -1.00
C THR A 54 -9.04 -12.04 -1.79
N GLN A 55 -8.85 -10.88 -1.12
CA GLN A 55 -8.44 -9.65 -1.80
C GLN A 55 -7.10 -9.82 -2.52
N ILE A 56 -6.10 -10.41 -1.86
CA ILE A 56 -4.80 -10.70 -2.49
C ILE A 56 -4.91 -11.80 -3.55
N ALA A 57 -5.74 -12.83 -3.34
CA ALA A 57 -5.95 -13.87 -4.34
C ALA A 57 -6.57 -13.32 -5.63
N ASP A 58 -7.51 -12.37 -5.52
CA ASP A 58 -8.12 -11.71 -6.67
C ASP A 58 -7.08 -10.86 -7.43
N LEU A 59 -6.20 -10.15 -6.71
CA LEU A 59 -5.05 -9.45 -7.31
C LEU A 59 -4.15 -10.42 -8.09
N GLY A 60 -3.77 -11.54 -7.46
CA GLY A 60 -2.95 -12.56 -8.09
C GLY A 60 -3.61 -13.21 -9.31
N ALA A 61 -4.93 -13.42 -9.26
CA ALA A 61 -5.70 -13.90 -10.40
C ALA A 61 -5.67 -12.91 -11.57
N THR A 62 -5.79 -11.60 -11.31
CA THR A 62 -5.61 -10.57 -12.34
C THR A 62 -4.20 -10.61 -12.92
N PHE A 63 -3.16 -10.70 -12.09
CA PHE A 63 -1.78 -10.76 -12.57
C PHE A 63 -1.58 -11.95 -13.51
N SER A 64 -2.07 -13.13 -13.10
CA SER A 64 -1.98 -14.35 -13.89
C SER A 64 -2.76 -14.26 -15.21
N ALA A 65 -4.02 -13.80 -15.16
CA ALA A 65 -4.90 -13.71 -16.32
C ALA A 65 -4.34 -12.76 -17.41
N HIS A 66 -3.58 -11.75 -17.01
CA HIS A 66 -3.00 -10.76 -17.92
C HIS A 66 -1.48 -10.92 -18.12
N SER A 67 -0.89 -12.03 -17.64
CA SER A 67 0.56 -12.31 -17.77
C SER A 67 1.43 -11.16 -17.26
N MET A 68 1.02 -10.55 -16.14
CA MET A 68 1.67 -9.38 -15.57
C MET A 68 2.90 -9.82 -14.77
N ASP A 69 4.02 -9.19 -15.08
CA ASP A 69 5.24 -9.23 -14.26
C ASP A 69 5.19 -8.08 -13.24
N ILE A 70 4.90 -8.42 -11.98
CA ILE A 70 4.77 -7.51 -10.85
C ILE A 70 5.88 -7.84 -9.84
N GLY A 71 6.65 -6.81 -9.46
CA GLY A 71 7.77 -6.96 -8.53
C GLY A 71 7.30 -7.17 -7.09
N ARG A 72 6.69 -6.14 -6.50
CA ARG A 72 6.22 -6.13 -5.11
C ARG A 72 4.79 -5.61 -4.99
N ILE A 73 4.04 -6.15 -4.03
CA ILE A 73 2.77 -5.60 -3.55
C ILE A 73 3.02 -4.76 -2.28
N TRP A 74 2.74 -3.46 -2.34
CA TRP A 74 2.80 -2.56 -1.19
C TRP A 74 1.45 -2.54 -0.48
N ILE A 75 1.40 -2.96 0.79
CA ILE A 75 0.19 -2.86 1.61
C ILE A 75 0.04 -1.40 2.02
N ASP A 76 -0.97 -0.73 1.49
CA ASP A 76 -1.26 0.67 1.77
C ASP A 76 -2.04 0.79 3.10
N MET A 77 -1.35 1.26 4.13
CA MET A 77 -1.88 1.44 5.48
C MET A 77 -2.11 2.92 5.77
N GLU A 78 -3.19 3.47 5.20
CA GLU A 78 -3.64 4.84 5.46
C GLU A 78 -5.13 4.88 5.83
N ALA A 79 -5.52 5.88 6.62
CA ALA A 79 -6.91 6.16 6.96
C ALA A 79 -7.62 6.88 5.80
N ASP A 80 -8.73 6.31 5.35
CA ASP A 80 -9.61 6.98 4.39
C ASP A 80 -10.94 7.31 5.07
N SER A 81 -11.25 8.61 5.18
CA SER A 81 -12.49 9.10 5.80
C SER A 81 -13.74 8.71 5.01
N THR A 82 -13.59 8.41 3.73
CA THR A 82 -14.66 7.88 2.90
C THR A 82 -14.87 6.41 3.24
N CYS A 83 -13.87 5.55 3.19
CA CYS A 83 -14.08 4.14 3.47
C CYS A 83 -14.28 3.84 4.96
N ASN A 84 -13.82 4.70 5.87
CA ASN A 84 -13.78 4.47 7.30
C ASN A 84 -13.14 3.11 7.65
N ASN A 85 -12.03 2.80 6.95
CA ASN A 85 -11.39 1.49 6.89
C ASN A 85 -10.68 1.06 8.19
N TRP A 86 -10.41 1.99 9.11
CA TRP A 86 -9.66 1.73 10.36
C TRP A 86 -10.44 2.10 11.64
N ASN A 87 -11.74 1.82 11.65
CA ASN A 87 -12.65 2.16 12.76
C ASN A 87 -12.73 1.09 13.87
N TYR A 88 -11.61 0.44 14.21
CA TYR A 88 -11.53 -0.59 15.26
C TYR A 88 -10.87 -0.11 16.57
N GLY A 89 -10.41 1.15 16.60
CA GLY A 89 -9.55 1.67 17.67
C GLY A 89 -8.12 1.11 17.59
N ALA A 90 -7.15 1.73 18.28
CA ALA A 90 -5.73 1.44 18.12
C ALA A 90 -5.36 -0.06 18.21
N ALA A 91 -5.85 -0.77 19.23
CA ALA A 91 -5.57 -2.20 19.41
C ALA A 91 -6.23 -3.07 18.33
N GLY A 92 -7.46 -2.73 17.93
CA GLY A 92 -8.17 -3.42 16.86
C GLY A 92 -7.52 -3.19 15.50
N ASN A 93 -7.11 -1.96 15.21
CA ASN A 93 -6.38 -1.60 14.00
C ASN A 93 -5.05 -2.36 13.93
N LEU A 94 -4.30 -2.45 15.03
CA LEU A 94 -3.07 -3.25 15.06
C LEU A 94 -3.33 -4.72 14.74
N ALA A 95 -4.43 -5.31 15.24
CA ALA A 95 -4.81 -6.68 14.92
C ALA A 95 -5.18 -6.85 13.44
N GLN A 96 -5.88 -5.87 12.84
CA GLN A 96 -6.19 -5.87 11.41
C GLN A 96 -4.92 -5.75 10.55
N ALA A 97 -4.02 -4.82 10.87
CA ALA A 97 -2.76 -4.64 10.16
C ALA A 97 -1.90 -5.92 10.16
N LYS A 98 -1.82 -6.61 11.32
CA LYS A 98 -1.14 -7.91 11.41
C LYS A 98 -1.82 -9.00 10.56
N SER A 99 -3.14 -8.97 10.47
CA SER A 99 -3.90 -9.92 9.63
C SER A 99 -3.70 -9.64 8.13
N MET A 100 -3.59 -8.38 7.73
CA MET A 100 -3.25 -7.99 6.35
C MET A 100 -1.84 -8.49 5.97
N VAL A 101 -0.85 -8.27 6.83
CA VAL A 101 0.52 -8.76 6.62
C VAL A 101 0.57 -10.29 6.57
N ALA A 102 -0.14 -10.98 7.46
CA ALA A 102 -0.21 -12.44 7.43
C ALA A 102 -0.80 -12.97 6.12
N ALA A 103 -1.83 -12.30 5.58
CA ALA A 103 -2.39 -12.66 4.28
C ALA A 103 -1.39 -12.42 3.12
N ALA A 104 -0.66 -11.31 3.15
CA ALA A 104 0.39 -11.01 2.16
C ALA A 104 1.51 -12.05 2.21
N GLN A 105 2.01 -12.39 3.40
CA GLN A 105 3.01 -13.45 3.60
C GLN A 105 2.52 -14.81 3.07
N ALA A 106 1.28 -15.18 3.39
CA ALA A 106 0.69 -16.46 2.96
C ALA A 106 0.45 -16.55 1.44
N SER A 107 0.34 -15.42 0.75
CA SER A 107 0.15 -15.39 -0.71
C SER A 107 1.38 -15.81 -1.50
N GLY A 108 2.57 -15.70 -0.91
CA GLY A 108 3.84 -15.97 -1.59
C GLY A 108 4.34 -14.84 -2.49
N TYR A 109 3.60 -13.74 -2.66
CA TYR A 109 4.10 -12.55 -3.35
C TYR A 109 5.09 -11.79 -2.48
N SER A 110 6.11 -11.18 -3.12
CA SER A 110 6.93 -10.17 -2.46
C SER A 110 6.05 -9.01 -2.01
N PHE A 111 6.18 -8.58 -0.76
CA PHE A 111 5.40 -7.47 -0.23
C PHE A 111 6.27 -6.44 0.50
N GLY A 112 5.69 -5.26 0.74
CA GLY A 112 6.20 -4.20 1.59
C GLY A 112 5.04 -3.43 2.21
N ILE A 113 5.33 -2.45 3.06
CA ILE A 113 4.31 -1.62 3.72
C ILE A 113 4.48 -0.18 3.27
N TYR A 114 3.36 0.44 2.89
CA TYR A 114 3.26 1.88 2.66
C TYR A 114 2.47 2.55 3.79
N SER A 115 3.01 3.65 4.32
CA SER A 115 2.36 4.52 5.33
C SER A 115 3.18 5.80 5.52
N SER A 116 2.63 6.80 6.22
CA SER A 116 3.42 7.89 6.80
C SER A 116 3.55 7.72 8.33
N PRO A 117 4.48 8.44 9.00
CA PRO A 117 4.49 8.51 10.46
C PRO A 117 3.15 9.03 11.02
N GLY A 118 2.56 10.04 10.38
CA GLY A 118 1.28 10.63 10.76
C GLY A 118 0.13 9.62 10.69
N GLU A 119 0.03 8.88 9.59
CA GLU A 119 -0.93 7.78 9.42
C GLU A 119 -0.72 6.72 10.48
N TRP A 120 0.53 6.28 10.71
CA TRP A 120 0.83 5.26 11.71
C TRP A 120 0.34 5.64 13.12
N SER A 121 0.55 6.91 13.50
CA SER A 121 0.06 7.45 14.76
C SER A 121 -1.47 7.53 14.81
N THR A 122 -2.12 7.93 13.72
CA THR A 122 -3.59 7.95 13.59
C THR A 122 -4.18 6.54 13.73
N LEU A 123 -3.59 5.56 13.05
CA LEU A 123 -4.10 4.19 13.02
C LEU A 123 -3.88 3.46 14.35
N PHE A 124 -2.70 3.61 14.96
CA PHE A 124 -2.27 2.78 16.08
C PHE A 124 -2.07 3.57 17.39
N GLY A 125 -2.38 4.86 17.40
CA GLY A 125 -2.31 5.75 18.57
C GLY A 125 -0.91 6.20 18.97
N SER A 126 0.14 5.74 18.29
CA SER A 126 1.54 6.17 18.47
C SER A 126 2.43 5.64 17.36
N TYR A 127 3.71 6.05 17.33
CA TYR A 127 4.70 5.54 16.37
C TYR A 127 5.24 4.14 16.69
N SER A 128 5.07 3.66 17.93
CA SER A 128 5.75 2.46 18.45
C SER A 128 5.22 1.10 17.97
N PRO A 129 3.92 0.91 17.64
CA PRO A 129 3.38 -0.40 17.29
C PRO A 129 4.10 -1.01 16.09
N VAL A 130 4.65 -2.20 16.28
CA VAL A 130 5.33 -2.98 15.23
C VAL A 130 4.35 -3.95 14.62
N VAL A 131 4.11 -3.80 13.31
CA VAL A 131 3.34 -4.76 12.50
C VAL A 131 4.29 -5.81 11.93
N ASP A 132 5.25 -5.38 11.12
CA ASP A 132 6.36 -6.19 10.60
C ASP A 132 7.52 -5.29 10.14
N ALA A 133 8.47 -5.01 11.05
CA ALA A 133 9.63 -4.16 10.74
C ALA A 133 10.64 -4.81 9.78
N SER A 134 10.48 -6.10 9.45
CA SER A 134 11.32 -6.78 8.47
C SER A 134 10.85 -6.56 7.03
N ALA A 135 9.58 -6.18 6.84
CA ALA A 135 9.05 -5.81 5.54
C ALA A 135 9.69 -4.49 5.07
N PRO A 136 10.02 -4.35 3.76
CA PRO A 136 10.45 -3.08 3.21
C PRO A 136 9.42 -1.97 3.46
N LEU A 137 9.90 -0.79 3.86
CA LEU A 137 9.07 0.40 4.08
C LEU A 137 9.12 1.33 2.87
N TRP A 138 7.95 1.70 2.34
CA TRP A 138 7.77 2.84 1.44
C TRP A 138 7.02 3.92 2.22
N PHE A 139 7.67 5.00 2.64
CA PHE A 139 7.02 6.00 3.48
C PHE A 139 6.64 7.28 2.73
N ALA A 140 5.61 7.97 3.19
CA ALA A 140 5.26 9.30 2.68
C ALA A 140 5.77 10.42 3.59
N THR A 141 6.38 11.44 2.98
CA THR A 141 6.64 12.76 3.59
C THR A 141 6.75 13.77 2.45
N TYR A 142 5.76 14.65 2.34
CA TYR A 142 5.67 15.61 1.24
C TYR A 142 6.51 16.86 1.53
N ASP A 143 7.81 16.74 1.25
CA ASP A 143 8.81 17.79 1.48
C ASP A 143 9.59 18.17 0.21
N ASP A 144 9.21 17.61 -0.94
CA ASP A 144 9.89 17.76 -2.23
C ASP A 144 11.37 17.29 -2.23
N VAL A 145 11.81 16.54 -1.21
CA VAL A 145 13.19 16.05 -1.08
C VAL A 145 13.29 14.60 -1.50
N GLN A 146 14.03 14.35 -2.59
CA GLN A 146 14.39 13.03 -3.09
C GLN A 146 15.49 12.38 -2.24
N SER A 147 15.12 11.88 -1.07
CA SER A 147 16.00 11.16 -0.15
C SER A 147 15.24 10.02 0.53
N LEU A 148 15.94 8.96 0.95
CA LEU A 148 15.38 7.87 1.75
C LEU A 148 15.51 8.11 3.27
N THR A 149 15.95 9.30 3.70
CA THR A 149 16.10 9.64 5.11
C THR A 149 14.76 9.60 5.85
N LEU A 150 14.62 8.65 6.77
CA LEU A 150 13.47 8.53 7.67
C LEU A 150 13.71 9.37 8.94
N SER A 151 13.40 10.67 8.89
CA SER A 151 13.61 11.59 10.01
C SER A 151 12.74 11.29 11.24
N THR A 152 11.63 10.60 11.05
CA THR A 152 10.74 10.16 12.14
C THR A 152 10.57 8.64 12.05
N PRO A 153 11.36 7.85 12.79
CA PRO A 153 11.18 6.41 12.89
C PRO A 153 9.81 6.03 13.45
N PHE A 154 9.18 5.01 12.87
CA PHE A 154 7.91 4.45 13.32
C PHE A 154 7.85 2.97 12.95
N GLY A 155 6.93 2.22 13.55
CA GLY A 155 6.69 0.82 13.18
C GLY A 155 7.86 -0.14 13.40
N GLY A 156 8.93 0.31 14.07
CA GLY A 156 10.19 -0.41 14.21
C GLY A 156 11.21 -0.15 13.09
N TRP A 157 10.86 0.60 12.04
CA TRP A 157 11.78 0.97 10.96
C TRP A 157 12.70 2.12 11.36
N THR A 158 13.98 1.97 11.04
CA THR A 158 15.01 3.02 11.15
C THR A 158 15.58 3.43 9.79
N SER A 159 15.19 2.74 8.72
CA SER A 159 15.52 3.04 7.34
C SER A 159 14.33 2.71 6.44
N ALA A 160 14.30 3.29 5.25
CA ALA A 160 13.25 3.06 4.27
C ALA A 160 13.82 2.48 2.97
N PHE A 161 12.98 1.70 2.30
CA PHE A 161 13.23 1.19 0.94
C PHE A 161 12.74 2.19 -0.11
N GLY A 162 11.66 2.90 0.17
CA GLY A 162 11.12 3.94 -0.72
C GLY A 162 10.59 5.14 0.05
N LYS A 163 10.50 6.28 -0.64
CA LYS A 163 9.83 7.48 -0.16
C LYS A 163 8.94 8.08 -1.24
N GLN A 164 7.69 8.37 -0.91
CA GLN A 164 6.84 9.30 -1.65
C GLN A 164 7.11 10.72 -1.13
N TYR A 165 7.68 11.58 -1.98
CA TYR A 165 8.14 12.91 -1.57
C TYR A 165 7.22 14.05 -2.02
N THR A 166 6.22 13.76 -2.85
CA THR A 166 5.13 14.68 -3.21
C THR A 166 3.95 13.92 -3.82
N ASP A 167 2.74 14.42 -3.58
CA ASP A 167 1.47 14.03 -4.21
C ASP A 167 1.10 14.95 -5.40
N VAL A 168 1.98 15.91 -5.74
CA VAL A 168 1.77 16.86 -6.83
C VAL A 168 2.98 16.85 -7.76
N SER A 169 2.90 16.06 -8.84
CA SER A 169 3.83 16.23 -9.95
C SER A 169 3.66 17.57 -10.66
N ALA A 170 4.57 17.89 -11.58
CA ALA A 170 4.45 19.08 -12.42
C ALA A 170 3.14 19.15 -13.23
N SER A 171 2.51 18.00 -13.50
CA SER A 171 1.18 17.92 -14.12
C SER A 171 0.03 17.98 -13.13
N GLY A 172 0.28 17.67 -11.85
CA GLY A 172 -0.73 17.44 -10.82
C GLY A 172 -1.39 16.06 -10.91
N ASP A 173 -0.99 15.22 -11.87
CA ASP A 173 -1.70 13.96 -12.18
C ASP A 173 -1.06 12.71 -11.55
N PHE A 174 0.08 12.84 -10.87
CA PHE A 174 0.79 11.69 -10.31
C PHE A 174 1.68 12.03 -9.12
N ASP A 175 1.80 11.07 -8.21
CA ASP A 175 2.72 11.13 -7.08
C ASP A 175 4.15 10.81 -7.51
N LEU A 176 5.13 11.40 -6.82
CA LEU A 176 6.54 11.16 -7.10
C LEU A 176 7.24 10.44 -5.95
N ASN A 177 8.10 9.51 -6.35
CA ASN A 177 8.72 8.55 -5.46
C ASN A 177 10.21 8.36 -5.77
N ILE A 178 10.99 8.03 -4.74
CA ILE A 178 12.35 7.51 -4.86
C ILE A 178 12.42 6.15 -4.15
N PHE A 179 13.18 5.20 -4.71
CA PHE A 179 13.40 3.87 -4.15
C PHE A 179 14.88 3.56 -4.09
N SER A 180 15.30 2.72 -3.15
CA SER A 180 16.67 2.20 -3.10
C SER A 180 16.93 1.35 -4.34
N SER A 181 18.11 1.55 -4.95
CA SER A 181 18.62 0.76 -6.07
C SER A 181 18.93 -0.68 -5.69
#